data_AF-A0A6C0GDJ9-F1
#
_entry.id   AF-A0A6C0GDJ9-F1
#
_cell.length_a   1.000
_cell.length_b   1.000
_cell.length_c   1.000
_cell.angle_alpha   90.00
_cell.angle_beta   90.00
_cell.angle_gamma   90.00
#
_symmetry.space_group_name_H-M   'P 1'
#
loop_
_entity.id
_entity.type
_entity.pdbx_description
1 polymer ?
#
loop_
_entity_poly.entity_id
_entity_poly.type
_entity_poly.pdbx_seq_one_letter_code
_entity_poly.pdbx_strand_id
1 'polypeptide(L)'
;MQTNHSAQPDASKVVFEQQIEGYFLDKAPFQIPAHIKEAIVKYAPWINLVLMFFLLPALLVVLGIGTLLAPAGFLGGIGSGFTYMLTIGLSVVALALRILALPGLFSRKRSGWVFTYYGDLINIVLNIISFSLFGLLFDLIFLFVLFQVRSYYK
;
A
#
# COMPACT_ATOMS: atom_id res chain seq x y z
N MET A 1 -23.23 -38.70 -3.94
CA MET A 1 -23.12 -37.73 -2.84
C MET A 1 -22.06 -36.72 -3.20
N GLN A 2 -22.46 -35.57 -3.75
CA GLN A 2 -21.55 -34.47 -4.04
C GLN A 2 -21.38 -33.67 -2.75
N THR A 3 -20.18 -33.69 -2.17
CA THR A 3 -19.86 -32.83 -1.02
C THR A 3 -19.75 -31.41 -1.54
N ASN A 4 -20.75 -30.59 -1.20
CA ASN A 4 -20.73 -29.14 -1.29
C ASN A 4 -19.35 -28.61 -0.87
N HIS A 5 -18.59 -28.12 -1.85
CA HIS A 5 -17.48 -27.23 -1.56
C HIS A 5 -18.13 -25.92 -1.13
N SER A 6 -18.24 -25.72 0.18
CA SER A 6 -18.79 -24.53 0.82
C SER A 6 -18.08 -23.31 0.24
N ALA A 7 -18.77 -22.59 -0.64
CA ALA A 7 -18.43 -21.23 -1.00
C ALA A 7 -18.41 -20.42 0.30
N GLN A 8 -17.21 -20.14 0.79
CA GLN A 8 -16.97 -19.21 1.88
C GLN A 8 -17.73 -17.91 1.55
N PRO A 9 -18.55 -17.36 2.45
CA PRO A 9 -19.36 -16.18 2.16
C PRO A 9 -18.46 -15.02 1.75
N ASP A 10 -18.84 -14.29 0.70
CA ASP A 10 -18.12 -13.14 0.13
C ASP A 10 -17.71 -12.15 1.23
N ALA A 11 -16.52 -12.34 1.81
CA ALA A 11 -15.81 -11.28 2.50
C ALA A 11 -15.54 -10.22 1.42
N SER A 12 -16.27 -9.10 1.49
CA SER A 12 -16.19 -7.94 0.58
C SER A 12 -14.83 -7.89 -0.14
N LYS A 13 -14.82 -8.33 -1.39
CA LYS A 13 -13.61 -8.45 -2.20
C LYS A 13 -13.14 -7.04 -2.51
N VAL A 14 -11.93 -6.69 -2.06
CA VAL A 14 -11.38 -5.36 -2.38
C VAL A 14 -11.03 -5.28 -3.86
N VAL A 15 -10.93 -4.06 -4.38
CA VAL A 15 -10.73 -3.80 -5.81
C VAL A 15 -9.50 -4.57 -6.31
N PHE A 16 -9.63 -5.31 -7.41
CA PHE A 16 -8.58 -6.14 -8.02
C PHE A 16 -8.01 -7.30 -7.17
N GLU A 17 -8.60 -7.60 -6.01
CA GLU A 17 -8.05 -8.60 -5.10
C GLU A 17 -7.90 -9.98 -5.75
N GLN A 18 -8.96 -10.51 -6.36
CA GLN A 18 -8.95 -11.84 -6.97
C GLN A 18 -7.93 -11.96 -8.10
N GLN A 19 -7.85 -10.92 -8.93
CA GLN A 19 -6.92 -10.88 -10.06
C GLN A 19 -5.49 -10.96 -9.55
N ILE A 20 -5.15 -10.15 -8.54
CA ILE A 20 -3.80 -10.11 -7.96
C ILE A 20 -3.51 -11.40 -7.20
N GLU A 21 -4.46 -11.95 -6.44
CA GLU A 21 -4.31 -13.26 -5.78
C GLU A 21 -3.92 -14.35 -6.78
N GLY A 22 -4.65 -14.45 -7.90
CA GLY A 22 -4.36 -15.44 -8.94
C GLY A 22 -2.97 -15.28 -9.56
N TYR A 23 -2.38 -14.09 -9.55
CA TYR A 23 -0.99 -13.89 -9.99
C TYR A 23 0.03 -14.16 -8.89
N PHE A 24 -0.22 -13.69 -7.66
CA PHE A 24 0.77 -13.67 -6.58
C PHE A 24 0.79 -14.95 -5.75
N LEU A 25 -0.31 -15.68 -5.68
CA LEU A 25 -0.41 -16.93 -4.93
C LEU A 25 -0.32 -18.14 -5.86
N ASP A 26 -1.03 -18.12 -7.00
CA ASP A 26 -1.13 -19.32 -7.85
C ASP A 26 -0.03 -19.39 -8.92
N LYS A 27 0.39 -18.25 -9.47
CA LYS A 27 1.35 -18.20 -10.60
C LYS A 27 2.76 -17.80 -10.19
N ALA A 28 2.97 -17.32 -8.98
CA ALA A 28 4.30 -16.89 -8.53
C ALA A 28 5.21 -18.12 -8.31
N PRO A 29 6.41 -18.17 -8.91
CA PRO A 29 7.33 -19.29 -8.78
C PRO A 29 7.94 -19.42 -7.36
N PHE A 30 7.74 -18.41 -6.52
CA PHE A 30 8.25 -18.33 -5.17
C PHE A 30 7.11 -18.07 -4.19
N GLN A 31 7.11 -18.79 -3.06
CA GLN A 31 6.16 -18.63 -1.96
C GLN A 31 6.95 -18.47 -0.66
N ILE A 32 6.52 -17.54 0.19
CA ILE A 32 7.23 -17.28 1.45
C ILE A 32 6.96 -18.44 2.44
N PRO A 33 8.00 -19.05 3.05
CA PRO A 33 7.81 -20.08 4.07
C PRO A 33 6.98 -19.58 5.27
N ALA A 34 6.21 -20.46 5.91
CA ALA A 34 5.28 -20.10 6.99
C ALA A 34 5.93 -19.34 8.16
N HIS A 35 7.12 -19.78 8.60
CA HIS A 35 7.86 -19.12 9.68
C HIS A 35 8.23 -17.66 9.35
N ILE A 36 8.52 -17.37 8.07
CA ILE A 36 8.82 -16.00 7.61
C ILE A 36 7.53 -15.18 7.52
N LYS A 37 6.43 -15.78 7.04
CA LYS A 37 5.11 -15.12 7.02
C LYS A 37 4.68 -14.67 8.43
N GLU A 38 4.87 -15.53 9.42
CA GLU A 38 4.61 -15.20 10.83
C GLU A 38 5.49 -14.05 11.33
N ALA A 39 6.78 -14.06 11.01
CA ALA A 39 7.69 -12.98 11.34
C ALA A 39 7.25 -11.66 10.69
N ILE A 40 6.91 -11.68 9.40
CA ILE A 40 6.41 -10.50 8.68
C ILE A 40 5.17 -9.94 9.37
N VAL A 41 4.16 -10.76 9.67
CA VAL A 41 2.92 -10.29 10.32
C VAL A 41 3.19 -9.75 11.73
N LYS A 42 4.13 -10.35 12.46
CA LYS A 42 4.55 -9.89 13.78
C LYS A 42 5.24 -8.52 13.72
N TYR A 43 6.11 -8.31 12.72
CA TYR A 43 6.91 -7.08 12.60
C TYR A 43 6.28 -6.00 11.71
N ALA A 44 5.30 -6.33 10.87
CA ALA A 44 4.63 -5.40 9.96
C ALA A 44 4.09 -4.12 10.63
N PRO A 45 3.45 -4.18 11.83
CA PRO A 45 3.01 -2.96 12.51
C PRO A 45 4.19 -2.07 12.92
N TRP A 46 5.28 -2.68 13.39
CA TRP A 46 6.49 -1.98 13.83
C TRP A 46 7.25 -1.37 12.65
N ILE A 47 7.39 -2.12 11.56
CA ILE A 47 7.96 -1.63 10.30
C ILE A 47 7.16 -0.42 9.81
N ASN A 48 5.82 -0.51 9.80
CA ASN A 48 4.96 0.61 9.42
C ASN A 48 5.15 1.83 10.32
N LEU A 49 5.21 1.63 11.65
CA LEU A 49 5.47 2.72 12.59
C LEU A 49 6.81 3.42 12.33
N VAL A 50 7.88 2.65 12.15
CA VAL A 50 9.21 3.20 11.86
C VAL A 50 9.20 3.95 10.53
N LEU A 51 8.60 3.38 9.48
CA LEU A 51 8.48 4.06 8.19
C LEU A 51 7.68 5.36 8.32
N MET A 52 6.56 5.37 9.05
CA MET A 52 5.77 6.59 9.27
C MET A 52 6.52 7.64 10.08
N PHE A 53 7.34 7.23 11.05
CA PHE A 53 8.18 8.16 11.81
C PHE A 53 9.14 8.95 10.90
N PHE A 54 9.67 8.33 9.85
CA PHE A 54 10.49 9.02 8.84
C PHE A 54 9.66 9.73 7.76
N LEU A 55 8.57 9.10 7.32
CA LEU A 55 7.74 9.59 6.22
C LEU A 55 6.95 10.85 6.61
N LEU A 56 6.46 10.94 7.85
CA LEU A 56 5.65 12.06 8.30
C LEU A 56 6.45 13.39 8.29
N PRO A 57 7.65 13.50 8.90
CA PRO A 57 8.48 14.70 8.78
C PRO A 57 8.85 15.02 7.33
N ALA A 58 9.22 14.01 6.53
CA ALA A 58 9.56 14.22 5.12
C ALA A 58 8.37 14.81 4.34
N LEU A 59 7.17 14.28 4.54
CA LEU A 59 5.96 14.79 3.91
C LEU A 59 5.62 16.20 4.38
N LEU A 60 5.80 16.52 5.66
CA LEU A 60 5.59 17.88 6.19
C LEU A 60 6.58 18.89 5.59
N VAL A 61 7.85 18.49 5.38
CA VAL A 61 8.83 19.34 4.68
C VAL A 61 8.41 19.58 3.24
N VAL A 62 8.00 18.53 2.51
CA VAL A 62 7.50 18.66 1.14
C VAL A 62 6.24 19.53 1.07
N LEU A 63 5.33 19.40 2.03
CA LEU A 63 4.15 20.27 2.15
C LEU A 63 4.54 21.73 2.41
N GLY A 64 5.44 21.97 3.37
CA GLY A 64 5.87 23.32 3.76
C GLY A 64 6.69 24.02 2.67
N ILE A 65 7.67 23.34 2.07
CA ILE A 65 8.42 23.87 0.91
C ILE A 65 7.48 24.00 -0.29
N GLY A 66 6.54 23.07 -0.41
CA GLY A 66 5.58 23.01 -1.50
C GLY A 66 4.67 24.20 -1.63
N THR A 67 4.22 24.77 -0.52
CA THR A 67 3.40 25.98 -0.56
C THR A 67 4.20 27.18 -1.04
N LEU A 68 5.49 27.27 -0.70
CA LEU A 68 6.38 28.33 -1.16
C LEU A 68 6.71 28.21 -2.65
N LEU A 69 6.91 26.99 -3.13
CA LEU A 69 7.27 26.71 -4.52
C LEU A 69 6.06 26.52 -5.45
N ALA A 70 4.83 26.46 -4.91
CA ALA A 70 3.63 26.26 -5.70
C ALA A 70 3.50 27.23 -6.88
N PRO A 71 3.70 28.57 -6.73
CA PRO A 71 3.65 29.50 -7.85
C PRO A 71 4.68 29.17 -8.95
N ALA A 72 5.90 28.78 -8.57
CA ALA A 72 6.95 28.40 -9.50
C ALA A 72 6.62 27.09 -10.24
N GLY A 73 5.92 26.16 -9.59
CA GLY A 73 5.42 24.94 -10.23
C GLY A 73 4.43 25.21 -11.37
N PHE A 74 3.65 26.29 -11.29
CA PHE A 74 2.77 26.73 -12.38
C PHE A 74 3.51 27.50 -13.48
N LEU A 75 4.67 28.09 -13.19
CA LEU A 75 5.52 28.71 -14.21
C LEU A 75 6.12 27.66 -15.17
N GLY A 76 6.33 26.43 -14.70
CA GLY A 76 6.69 25.27 -15.53
C GLY A 76 5.55 24.73 -16.41
N GLY A 77 4.35 25.33 -16.32
CA GLY A 77 3.13 24.92 -17.00
C GLY A 77 2.02 24.48 -16.04
N ILE A 78 0.77 24.57 -16.49
CA ILE A 78 -0.39 24.13 -15.69
C ILE A 78 -0.28 22.63 -15.35
N GLY A 79 0.27 21.82 -16.27
CA GLY A 79 0.46 20.39 -16.07
C GLY A 79 1.39 20.06 -14.90
N SER A 80 2.52 20.76 -14.75
CA SER A 80 3.47 20.50 -13.65
C SER A 80 2.89 20.89 -12.30
N GLY A 81 2.23 22.04 -12.20
CA GLY A 81 1.56 22.47 -10.97
C GLY A 81 0.44 21.52 -10.54
N PHE A 82 -0.37 21.05 -11.49
CA PHE A 82 -1.44 20.08 -11.21
C PHE A 82 -0.89 18.72 -10.78
N THR A 83 0.09 18.15 -11.49
CA THR A 83 0.71 16.86 -11.13
C THR A 83 1.34 16.92 -9.74
N TYR A 84 1.96 18.05 -9.39
CA TYR A 84 2.49 18.28 -8.05
C TYR A 84 1.41 18.21 -6.96
N MET A 85 0.33 18.97 -7.12
CA MET A 85 -0.79 18.99 -6.16
C MET A 85 -1.45 17.62 -6.03
N LEU A 86 -1.66 16.92 -7.14
CA LEU A 86 -2.21 15.57 -7.16
C LEU A 86 -1.32 14.59 -6.39
N THR A 87 0.00 14.64 -6.63
CA THR A 87 0.98 13.78 -5.98
C THR A 87 0.96 13.96 -4.47
N ILE A 88 0.98 15.20 -4.01
CA ILE A 88 0.92 15.52 -2.58
C ILE A 88 -0.41 15.09 -1.97
N GLY A 89 -1.54 15.42 -2.62
CA GLY A 89 -2.87 15.07 -2.12
C GLY A 89 -3.02 13.56 -1.93
N LEU A 90 -2.63 12.78 -2.92
CA LEU A 90 -2.65 11.32 -2.84
C LEU A 90 -1.64 10.76 -1.83
N SER A 91 -0.47 11.37 -1.68
CA SER A 91 0.50 10.99 -0.64
C SER A 91 -0.05 11.16 0.77
N VAL A 92 -0.80 12.25 1.01
CA VAL A 92 -1.50 12.47 2.29
C VAL A 92 -2.57 11.40 2.52
N VAL A 93 -3.35 11.05 1.51
CA VAL A 93 -4.35 9.97 1.59
C VAL A 93 -3.69 8.62 1.89
N ALA A 94 -2.59 8.29 1.20
CA ALA A 94 -1.84 7.06 1.43
C ALA A 94 -1.28 6.99 2.86
N LEU A 95 -0.76 8.10 3.39
CA LEU A 95 -0.30 8.18 4.78
C LEU A 95 -1.47 8.00 5.77
N ALA A 96 -2.62 8.64 5.52
CA ALA A 96 -3.80 8.47 6.35
C ALA A 96 -4.26 7.00 6.40
N LEU A 97 -4.28 6.31 5.27
CA LEU A 97 -4.58 4.88 5.21
C LEU A 97 -3.57 4.04 5.99
N ARG A 98 -2.26 4.35 5.92
CA ARG A 98 -1.24 3.66 6.72
C ARG A 98 -1.43 3.86 8.22
N ILE A 99 -1.84 5.05 8.65
CA ILE A 99 -2.18 5.32 10.06
C ILE A 99 -3.42 4.50 10.47
N LEU A 100 -4.47 4.49 9.64
CA LEU A 100 -5.69 3.70 9.87
C LEU A 100 -5.43 2.19 9.85
N ALA A 101 -4.41 1.74 9.13
CA ALA A 101 -4.01 0.34 9.09
C ALA A 101 -3.44 -0.13 10.44
N LEU A 102 -2.78 0.74 11.21
CA LEU A 102 -2.03 0.34 12.41
C LEU A 102 -2.84 -0.47 13.43
N PRO A 103 -4.02 -0.03 13.91
CA PRO A 103 -4.77 -0.80 14.90
C PRO A 103 -5.14 -2.19 14.37
N GLY A 104 -5.47 -2.27 13.07
CA GLY A 104 -5.78 -3.52 12.39
C GLY A 104 -4.55 -4.41 12.23
N LEU A 105 -3.39 -3.85 11.88
CA LEU A 105 -2.13 -4.59 11.75
C LEU A 105 -1.70 -5.18 13.09
N PHE A 106 -1.73 -4.40 14.17
CA PHE A 106 -1.45 -4.89 15.53
C PHE A 106 -2.38 -6.01 15.96
N SER A 107 -3.66 -5.88 15.60
CA SER A 107 -4.70 -6.85 15.98
C SER A 107 -4.84 -8.01 14.98
N ARG A 108 -4.01 -8.06 13.94
CA ARG A 108 -4.11 -9.01 12.81
C ARG A 108 -5.52 -9.09 12.21
N LYS A 109 -6.18 -7.94 12.10
CA LYS A 109 -7.51 -7.81 11.51
C LYS A 109 -7.43 -7.56 10.02
N ARG A 110 -8.42 -8.08 9.30
CA ARG A 110 -8.61 -7.87 7.87
C ARG A 110 -8.59 -6.40 7.47
N SER A 111 -9.16 -5.52 8.30
CA SER A 111 -9.16 -4.07 8.05
C SER A 111 -7.75 -3.47 7.94
N GLY A 112 -6.80 -3.94 8.75
CA GLY A 112 -5.41 -3.47 8.70
C GLY A 112 -4.73 -3.83 7.37
N TRP A 113 -4.98 -5.06 6.90
CA TRP A 113 -4.51 -5.51 5.59
C TRP A 113 -5.14 -4.68 4.45
N VAL A 114 -6.46 -4.43 4.53
CA VAL A 114 -7.20 -3.66 3.51
C VAL A 114 -6.70 -2.22 3.41
N PHE A 115 -6.48 -1.53 4.53
CA PHE A 115 -5.95 -0.16 4.50
C PHE A 115 -4.51 -0.11 3.98
N THR A 116 -3.68 -1.10 4.34
CA THR A 116 -2.32 -1.23 3.78
C THR A 116 -2.38 -1.42 2.27
N TYR A 117 -3.25 -2.31 1.79
CA TYR A 117 -3.46 -2.58 0.37
C TYR A 117 -3.82 -1.33 -0.43
N TYR A 118 -4.81 -0.54 0.04
CA TYR A 118 -5.17 0.70 -0.63
C TYR A 118 -4.06 1.75 -0.59
N GLY A 119 -3.31 1.84 0.51
CA GLY A 119 -2.14 2.71 0.59
C GLY A 119 -1.07 2.34 -0.45
N ASP A 120 -0.80 1.05 -0.63
CA ASP A 120 0.17 0.57 -1.61
C ASP A 120 -0.31 0.76 -3.05
N LEU A 121 -1.61 0.57 -3.34
CA LEU A 121 -2.17 0.89 -4.66
C LEU A 121 -2.00 2.37 -5.02
N ILE A 122 -2.21 3.28 -4.06
CA ILE A 122 -2.00 4.71 -4.31
C ILE A 122 -0.53 4.99 -4.64
N ASN A 123 0.41 4.42 -3.89
CA ASN A 123 1.85 4.61 -4.16
C ASN A 123 2.27 4.04 -5.52
N ILE A 124 1.72 2.89 -5.93
CA ILE A 124 1.93 2.34 -7.27
C ILE A 124 1.47 3.32 -8.35
N VAL A 125 0.26 3.88 -8.21
CA VAL A 125 -0.27 4.88 -9.15
C VAL A 125 0.63 6.13 -9.18
N LEU A 126 1.08 6.61 -8.02
CA LEU A 126 1.99 7.76 -7.93
C LEU A 126 3.34 7.49 -8.60
N ASN A 127 3.91 6.30 -8.40
CA ASN A 127 5.18 5.91 -9.02
C ASN A 127 5.04 5.77 -10.54
N ILE A 128 3.88 5.33 -11.04
CA ILE A 128 3.59 5.31 -12.49
C ILE A 128 3.52 6.73 -13.06
N ILE A 129 2.75 7.63 -12.41
CA ILE A 129 2.62 9.03 -12.84
C ILE A 129 3.98 9.74 -12.83
N SER A 130 4.82 9.41 -11.84
CA SER A 130 6.14 10.03 -11.66
C SER A 130 7.25 9.33 -12.45
N PHE A 131 6.94 8.29 -13.23
CA PHE A 131 7.91 7.44 -13.94
C PHE A 131 9.04 6.89 -13.03
N SER A 132 8.72 6.67 -11.76
CA SER A 132 9.65 6.14 -10.76
C SER A 132 9.66 4.61 -10.83
N LEU A 133 10.50 4.08 -11.72
CA LEU A 133 10.63 2.62 -11.89
C LEU A 133 11.13 1.93 -10.63
N PHE A 134 12.05 2.58 -9.92
CA PHE A 134 12.58 2.05 -8.67
C PHE A 134 11.50 2.00 -7.59
N GLY A 135 10.77 3.10 -7.36
CA GLY A 135 9.67 3.12 -6.40
C GLY A 135 8.58 2.11 -6.74
N LEU A 136 8.21 2.03 -8.02
CA LEU A 136 7.23 1.06 -8.52
C LEU A 136 7.64 -0.39 -8.21
N LEU A 137 8.92 -0.73 -8.46
CA LEU A 137 9.43 -2.07 -8.19
C LEU A 137 9.37 -2.41 -6.70
N PHE A 138 9.74 -1.47 -5.82
CA PHE A 138 9.63 -1.67 -4.37
C PHE A 138 8.19 -1.87 -3.93
N ASP A 139 7.26 -1.04 -4.40
CA ASP A 139 5.85 -1.17 -4.05
C ASP A 139 5.25 -2.50 -4.52
N LEU A 140 5.62 -2.98 -5.72
CA LEU A 140 5.17 -4.28 -6.21
C LEU A 140 5.70 -5.45 -5.37
N ILE A 141 6.94 -5.36 -4.88
CA ILE A 141 7.50 -6.36 -3.94
C ILE A 141 6.75 -6.31 -2.61
N PHE A 142 6.50 -5.12 -2.06
CA PHE A 142 5.73 -4.96 -0.82
C PHE A 142 4.30 -5.49 -0.98
N LEU A 143 3.65 -5.21 -2.11
CA LEU A 143 2.33 -5.73 -2.44
C LEU A 143 2.35 -7.26 -2.53
N PHE A 144 3.34 -7.84 -3.20
CA PHE A 144 3.52 -9.30 -3.23
C PHE A 144 3.63 -9.88 -1.82
N VAL A 145 4.48 -9.31 -0.96
CA VAL A 145 4.63 -9.72 0.44
C VAL A 145 3.31 -9.60 1.20
N LEU A 146 2.55 -8.52 0.98
CA LEU A 146 1.26 -8.29 1.61
C LEU A 146 0.24 -9.38 1.26
N PHE A 147 0.17 -9.80 0.00
CA PHE A 147 -0.69 -10.92 -0.43
C PHE A 147 -0.22 -12.25 0.14
N GLN A 148 1.09 -12.48 0.22
CA GLN A 148 1.67 -13.70 0.79
C GLN A 148 1.24 -13.93 2.25
N VAL A 149 1.05 -12.85 3.03
CA VAL A 149 0.62 -12.91 4.43
C VAL A 149 -0.87 -12.68 4.64
N ARG A 150 -1.67 -12.51 3.57
CA ARG A 150 -3.11 -12.20 3.63
C ARG A 150 -3.87 -13.12 4.58
N SER A 151 -3.60 -14.43 4.52
CA SER A 151 -4.29 -15.46 5.32
C SER A 151 -4.12 -15.30 6.84
N TYR A 152 -3.15 -14.50 7.30
CA TYR A 152 -2.91 -14.22 8.71
C TYR A 152 -3.79 -13.07 9.24
N TYR A 153 -4.49 -12.35 8.38
CA TYR A 153 -5.38 -11.24 8.76
C TYR A 153 -6.85 -11.68 8.62
N LYS A 154 -7.56 -11.75 9.75
CA LYS A 154 -8.95 -12.25 9.84
C LYS A 154 -9.97 -11.15 10.01
#